data_AF-V5GHF2-F1
#
_entry.id   AF-V5GHF2-F1
#
_cell.length_a   1.000
_cell.length_b   1.000
_cell.length_c   1.000
_cell.angle_alpha   90.00
_cell.angle_beta   90.00
_cell.angle_gamma   90.00
#
_symmetry.space_group_name_H-M   'P 1'
#
loop_
_entity.id
_entity.type
_entity.pdbx_description
1 polymer ?
#
loop_
_entity_poly.entity_id
_entity_poly.type
_entity_poly.pdbx_seq_one_letter_code
_entity_poly.pdbx_strand_id
1 'polypeptide(L)'
;QNDGIVVSNDNYRDLCQENAEYRKVVEERILMYSFVNDHFMPPDDPLGRSGPTLDNFLRIQPKKGDPPPPCPYAKKCTYGNKCKYHHPERGPLPHKSVTE
;
A
#
# COMPACT_ATOMS: atom_id res chain seq x y z
N GLN A 1 -15.46 18.98 -1.84
CA GLN A 1 -15.57 17.59 -1.35
C GLN A 1 -14.19 17.23 -0.86
N ASN A 2 -14.02 17.03 0.44
CA ASN A 2 -12.70 16.82 1.01
C ASN A 2 -12.38 15.33 0.87
N ASP A 3 -11.34 14.99 0.12
CA ASP A 3 -10.82 13.62 -0.03
C ASP A 3 -10.14 13.13 1.25
N GLY A 4 -10.92 13.06 2.33
CA GLY A 4 -10.48 12.59 3.64
C GLY A 4 -10.67 11.09 3.83
N ILE A 5 -10.19 10.61 4.97
CA ILE A 5 -10.38 9.24 5.48
C ILE A 5 -11.22 9.27 6.75
N VAL A 6 -11.83 8.14 7.08
CA VAL A 6 -12.63 7.96 8.29
C VAL A 6 -11.86 7.09 9.27
N VAL A 7 -11.54 7.60 10.46
CA VAL A 7 -10.87 6.82 11.51
C VAL A 7 -11.94 6.25 12.44
N SER A 8 -12.25 4.97 12.29
CA SER A 8 -13.29 4.30 13.05
C SER A 8 -13.07 2.79 13.05
N ASN A 9 -13.53 2.13 14.10
CA ASN A 9 -13.61 0.67 14.17
C ASN A 9 -15.01 0.15 13.81
N ASP A 10 -15.94 1.05 13.50
CA ASP A 10 -17.27 0.69 13.01
C ASP A 10 -17.25 0.52 11.48
N ASN A 11 -18.06 -0.42 10.99
CA ASN A 11 -18.24 -0.69 9.57
C ASN A 11 -19.49 -0.02 8.99
N TYR A 12 -20.26 0.78 9.77
CA TYR A 12 -21.39 1.58 9.28
C TYR A 12 -22.34 0.83 8.33
N ARG A 13 -22.75 -0.38 8.74
CA ARG A 13 -23.46 -1.35 7.88
C ARG A 13 -24.82 -0.84 7.39
N ASP A 14 -25.43 0.05 8.15
CA ASP A 14 -26.65 0.79 7.84
C ASP A 14 -26.42 1.78 6.69
N LEU A 15 -25.41 2.66 6.81
CA LEU A 15 -25.08 3.64 5.77
C LEU A 15 -24.66 2.98 4.45
N CYS A 16 -24.00 1.82 4.54
CA CYS A 16 -23.64 1.01 3.37
C CYS A 16 -24.85 0.50 2.58
N GLN A 17 -26.00 0.31 3.24
CA GLN A 17 -27.24 -0.15 2.61
C GLN A 17 -28.06 1.01 2.05
N GLU A 18 -27.97 2.19 2.66
CA GLU A 18 -28.69 3.38 2.21
C GLU A 18 -28.09 3.98 0.92
N ASN A 19 -26.77 4.03 0.81
CA ASN A 19 -26.11 4.70 -0.32
C ASN A 19 -24.82 4.00 -0.75
N ALA A 20 -24.71 3.73 -2.06
CA ALA A 20 -23.52 3.13 -2.66
C ALA A 20 -22.26 3.99 -2.53
N GLU A 21 -22.40 5.32 -2.47
CA GLU A 21 -21.25 6.21 -2.26
C GLU A 21 -20.70 6.11 -0.83
N TYR A 22 -21.58 5.97 0.17
CA TYR A 22 -21.17 5.73 1.55
C TYR A 22 -20.52 4.36 1.70
N ARG A 23 -21.05 3.35 1.01
CA ARG A 23 -20.42 2.04 0.94
C ARG A 23 -18.98 2.11 0.43
N LYS A 24 -18.71 2.86 -0.65
CA LYS A 24 -17.34 3.05 -1.15
C LYS A 24 -16.43 3.71 -0.12
N VAL A 25 -16.92 4.72 0.60
CA VAL A 25 -16.13 5.37 1.66
C VAL A 25 -15.80 4.39 2.78
N VAL A 26 -16.76 3.55 3.19
CA VAL A 26 -16.54 2.53 4.21
C VAL A 26 -15.53 1.47 3.74
N GLU A 27 -15.66 0.98 2.51
CA GLU A 27 -14.80 -0.09 1.97
C GLU A 27 -13.38 0.39 1.64
N GLU A 28 -13.21 1.63 1.18
CA GLU A 28 -11.92 2.13 0.66
C GLU A 28 -11.24 3.18 1.54
N ARG A 29 -11.94 3.77 2.52
CA ARG A 29 -11.44 4.95 3.27
C ARG A 29 -11.58 4.85 4.78
N ILE A 30 -11.98 3.69 5.33
CA ILE A 30 -11.91 3.44 6.77
C ILE A 30 -10.50 3.04 7.19
N LEU A 31 -10.00 3.74 8.20
CA LEU A 31 -8.82 3.37 8.96
C LEU A 31 -9.26 2.83 10.32
N MET A 32 -9.15 1.51 10.47
CA MET A 32 -9.28 0.88 11.77
C MET A 32 -8.08 1.21 12.65
N TYR A 33 -8.26 1.15 13.96
CA TYR A 33 -7.20 1.41 14.92
C TYR A 33 -7.36 0.55 16.16
N SER A 34 -6.25 0.35 16.87
CA SER A 34 -6.26 -0.26 18.19
C SER A 34 -5.58 0.67 19.19
N PHE A 35 -6.03 0.62 20.44
CA PHE A 35 -5.34 1.27 21.55
C PHE A 35 -4.68 0.20 22.41
N VAL A 36 -3.40 0.39 22.72
CA VAL A 36 -2.69 -0.39 23.74
C VAL A 36 -2.24 0.59 24.82
N ASN A 37 -2.92 0.55 25.97
CA ASN A 37 -2.86 1.61 26.98
C ASN A 37 -3.22 2.95 26.32
N ASP A 38 -2.33 3.95 26.41
CA ASP A 38 -2.51 5.28 25.78
C ASP A 38 -1.88 5.38 24.38
N HIS A 39 -1.41 4.28 23.79
CA HIS A 39 -0.80 4.29 22.46
C HIS A 39 -1.82 3.95 21.38
N PHE A 40 -2.06 4.92 20.48
CA PHE A 40 -2.81 4.73 19.25
C PHE A 40 -1.96 3.96 18.23
N MET A 41 -2.42 2.77 17.84
CA MET A 41 -1.75 1.87 16.90
C MET A 41 -2.68 1.54 15.71
N PRO A 42 -2.63 2.32 14.62
CA PRO A 42 -3.26 1.96 13.36
C PRO A 42 -2.44 0.84 12.67
N PRO A 43 -3.08 -0.01 11.84
CA PRO A 43 -2.37 -1.01 11.04
C PRO A 43 -1.55 -0.35 9.92
N ASP A 44 -0.41 -0.96 9.57
CA ASP A 44 0.43 -0.52 8.46
C ASP A 44 -0.24 -0.73 7.09
N ASP A 45 -1.17 -1.69 7.01
CA ASP A 45 -1.93 -2.08 5.82
C ASP A 45 -3.46 -1.95 6.00
N PRO A 46 -4.01 -0.71 5.93
CA PRO A 46 -5.43 -0.46 6.23
C PRO A 46 -6.43 -1.19 5.31
N LEU A 47 -6.05 -1.47 4.06
CA LEU A 47 -6.85 -2.25 3.10
C LEU A 47 -6.26 -3.64 2.82
N GLY A 48 -5.38 -4.13 3.71
CA GLY A 48 -4.70 -5.43 3.59
C GLY A 48 -3.56 -5.45 2.56
N ARG A 49 -3.04 -6.65 2.27
CA ARG A 49 -1.79 -6.87 1.50
C ARG A 49 -1.75 -6.29 0.09
N SER A 50 -2.90 -6.19 -0.59
CA SER A 50 -3.01 -5.61 -1.93
C SER A 50 -3.34 -4.12 -1.89
N GLY A 51 -3.58 -3.56 -0.71
CA GLY A 51 -3.91 -2.17 -0.49
C GLY A 51 -2.69 -1.24 -0.46
N PRO A 52 -2.92 0.08 -0.41
CA PRO A 52 -1.87 1.05 -0.16
C PRO A 52 -1.30 0.89 1.26
N THR A 53 -0.04 1.25 1.43
CA THR A 53 0.56 1.44 2.76
C THR A 53 -0.14 2.55 3.52
N LEU A 54 -0.09 2.52 4.85
CA LEU A 54 -0.66 3.56 5.71
C LEU A 54 -0.22 4.99 5.30
N ASP A 55 1.07 5.20 4.98
CA ASP A 55 1.58 6.52 4.53
C ASP A 55 0.92 7.00 3.23
N ASN A 56 0.63 6.10 2.30
CA ASN A 56 -0.07 6.43 1.07
C ASN A 56 -1.58 6.62 1.30
N PHE A 57 -2.16 5.86 2.23
CA PHE A 57 -3.57 5.96 2.61
C PHE A 57 -3.90 7.29 3.30
N LEU A 58 -3.00 7.79 4.14
CA LEU A 58 -3.15 9.08 4.83
C LEU A 58 -2.87 10.30 3.92
N ARG A 59 -2.42 10.09 2.68
CA ARG A 59 -2.09 11.17 1.74
C ARG A 59 -3.22 11.44 0.74
N ILE A 60 -3.46 12.73 0.50
CA ILE A 60 -4.40 13.20 -0.55
C ILE A 60 -3.88 12.85 -1.96
N GLN A 61 -2.56 12.84 -2.16
CA GLN A 61 -1.94 12.37 -3.41
C GLN A 61 -0.97 11.23 -3.09
N PRO A 62 -1.18 10.02 -3.62
CA PRO A 62 -0.24 8.93 -3.43
C PRO A 62 1.11 9.35 -4.03
N LYS A 63 2.20 9.17 -3.27
CA LYS A 63 3.51 9.24 -3.90
C LYS A 63 3.54 8.15 -4.96
N LYS A 64 3.90 8.49 -6.22
CA LYS A 64 4.34 7.47 -7.17
C LYS A 64 5.39 6.66 -6.42
N GLY A 65 5.07 5.39 -6.14
CA GLY A 65 5.71 4.62 -5.08
C GLY A 65 7.20 4.85 -5.06
N ASP A 66 7.76 5.11 -3.88
CA ASP A 66 9.20 5.13 -3.72
C ASP A 66 9.75 3.85 -4.39
N PRO A 67 10.76 3.98 -5.28
CA PRO A 67 11.27 2.83 -5.99
C PRO A 67 11.60 1.75 -4.96
N PRO A 68 11.32 0.46 -5.26
CA PRO A 68 11.63 -0.63 -4.34
C PRO A 68 13.06 -0.46 -3.80
N PRO A 69 13.33 -0.79 -2.53
CA PRO A 69 14.66 -0.61 -1.98
C PRO A 69 15.72 -1.26 -2.89
N PRO A 70 16.89 -0.63 -3.04
CA PRO A 70 17.92 -1.14 -3.94
C PRO A 70 18.33 -2.54 -3.50
N CYS A 71 18.55 -3.42 -4.47
CA CYS A 71 18.93 -4.79 -4.19
C CYS A 71 20.23 -4.85 -3.36
N PRO A 72 20.26 -5.57 -2.22
CA PRO A 72 21.45 -5.68 -1.37
C PRO A 72 22.65 -6.31 -2.09
N TYR A 73 22.40 -7.07 -3.16
CA TYR A 73 23.44 -7.70 -3.97
C TYR A 73 23.87 -6.88 -5.20
N ALA A 74 23.17 -5.79 -5.53
CA ALA A 74 23.46 -4.89 -6.65
C ALA A 74 23.96 -5.63 -7.93
N LYS A 75 25.21 -5.37 -8.36
CA LYS A 75 25.83 -6.00 -9.54
C LYS A 75 26.08 -7.51 -9.39
N LYS A 76 26.13 -8.02 -8.16
CA LYS A 76 26.32 -9.43 -7.82
C LYS A 76 25.00 -10.21 -7.68
N CYS A 77 23.86 -9.58 -7.92
CA CYS A 77 22.56 -10.22 -7.82
C CYS A 77 22.37 -11.28 -8.92
N THR A 78 22.39 -12.55 -8.50
CA THR A 78 22.18 -13.73 -9.36
C THR A 78 20.72 -13.96 -9.73
N TYR A 79 19.77 -13.33 -9.01
CA TYR A 79 18.32 -13.48 -9.25
C TYR A 79 17.82 -12.84 -10.56
N GLY A 80 18.65 -12.07 -11.28
CA GLY A 80 18.30 -11.51 -12.60
C GLY A 80 16.97 -10.75 -12.60
N ASN A 81 16.14 -10.98 -13.63
CA ASN A 81 14.80 -10.38 -13.76
C ASN A 81 13.78 -10.90 -12.72
N LYS A 82 14.12 -11.94 -11.95
CA LYS A 82 13.28 -12.46 -10.86
C LYS A 82 13.57 -11.77 -9.54
N CYS A 83 14.50 -10.81 -9.50
CA CYS A 83 14.81 -10.08 -8.29
C CYS A 83 13.66 -9.13 -7.92
N LYS A 84 13.15 -9.25 -6.69
CA LYS A 84 12.07 -8.39 -6.14
C LYS A 84 12.52 -6.97 -5.76
N TYR A 85 13.82 -6.68 -5.83
CA TYR A 85 14.42 -5.41 -5.42
C TYR A 85 14.86 -4.58 -6.62
N HIS A 86 14.92 -3.25 -6.46
CA HIS A 86 15.25 -2.36 -7.56
C HIS A 86 16.74 -2.45 -7.95
N HIS A 87 17.01 -2.44 -9.24
CA HIS A 87 18.36 -2.42 -9.81
C HIS A 87 18.52 -1.20 -10.73
N PRO A 88 19.03 -0.05 -10.23
CA PRO A 88 19.11 1.18 -11.03
C PRO A 88 20.06 1.03 -12.23
N GLU A 89 21.06 0.15 -12.12
CA GLU A 89 22.03 -0.18 -13.18
C GLU A 89 21.44 -1.01 -14.34
N ARG A 90 20.24 -1.58 -14.20
CA ARG A 90 19.66 -2.51 -15.20
C ARG A 90 18.69 -1.85 -16.18
N GLY A 91 18.30 -0.59 -15.96
CA GLY A 91 17.30 0.10 -16.78
C GLY A 91 15.94 -0.62 -16.88
N PRO A 92 14.99 -0.09 -17.67
CA PRO A 92 13.68 -0.72 -17.91
C PRO A 92 13.69 -1.82 -18.99
N LEU A 93 14.87 -2.23 -19.48
CA LEU A 93 14.98 -3.18 -20.57
C LEU A 93 14.89 -4.63 -20.05
N PRO A 94 14.02 -5.49 -20.60
CA PRO A 94 13.96 -6.89 -20.24
C PRO A 94 15.25 -7.58 -20.72
N HIS A 95 16.12 -8.00 -19.79
CA HIS A 95 17.28 -8.81 -20.17
C HIS A 95 16.84 -10.24 -20.46
N LYS A 96 17.33 -10.84 -21.53
CA LYS A 96 17.03 -12.24 -21.88
C LYS A 96 17.42 -13.16 -20.71
N SER A 97 16.52 -14.07 -20.36
CA SER A 97 16.85 -15.22 -19.53
C SER A 97 17.95 -16.01 -20.24
N VAL A 98 19.13 -16.09 -19.64
CA VAL A 98 20.13 -17.08 -20.06
C VAL A 98 19.67 -18.40 -19.46
N THR A 99 18.74 -19.06 -20.17
CA THR A 99 18.57 -20.50 -20.10
C THR A 99 19.40 -21.06 -21.24
N GLU A 100 20.50 -21.73 -20.91
CA GLU A 100 20.90 -22.93 -21.65
C GLU A 100 19.88 -24.04 -21.38
#